data_AF-A0A2V9LW69-F1
#
_entry.id   AF-A0A2V9LW69-F1
#
_cell.length_a   1.000
_cell.length_b   1.000
_cell.length_c   1.000
_cell.angle_alpha   90.00
_cell.angle_beta   90.00
_cell.angle_gamma   90.00
#
_symmetry.space_group_name_H-M   'P 1'
#
loop_
_entity.id
_entity.type
_entity.pdbx_description
1 polymer ?
#
loop_
_entity_poly.entity_id
_entity_poly.type
_entity_poly.pdbx_seq_one_letter_code
_entity_poly.pdbx_strand_id
1 'polypeptide(L)'
;MPVKTRRRKLSTTVSDESYRYLLEKVKSGQASSIAEAADRALGRERRLDNRLGLARDTAAYFDNLAATTMAEENGLAEHLGLALDEVDIDG
;
A
#
# COMPACT_ATOMS: atom_id res chain seq x y z
N MET A 1 4.80 -22.02 16.13
CA MET A 1 6.21 -21.92 15.67
C MET A 1 6.27 -20.96 14.49
N PRO A 2 7.16 -19.96 14.46
CA PRO A 2 7.28 -19.10 13.29
C PRO A 2 7.77 -19.94 12.11
N VAL A 3 7.02 -19.93 11.00
CA VAL A 3 7.45 -20.58 9.76
C VAL A 3 8.70 -19.84 9.28
N LYS A 4 9.88 -20.43 9.48
CA LYS A 4 11.13 -19.96 8.86
C LYS A 4 11.03 -20.26 7.37
N THR A 5 10.42 -19.35 6.62
CA THR A 5 10.43 -19.39 5.15
C THR A 5 11.88 -19.36 4.69
N ARG A 6 12.35 -20.48 4.12
CA ARG A 6 13.73 -20.63 3.66
C ARG A 6 13.90 -19.76 2.40
N ARG A 7 14.40 -18.53 2.57
CA ARG A 7 14.53 -17.56 1.48
C ARG A 7 15.51 -18.10 0.42
N ARG A 8 15.07 -18.21 -0.83
CA ARG A 8 15.95 -18.55 -1.96
C ARG A 8 16.92 -17.41 -2.21
N LYS A 9 18.18 -17.76 -2.45
CA LYS A 9 19.17 -16.81 -2.97
C LYS A 9 18.85 -16.52 -4.43
N LEU A 10 18.89 -15.25 -4.81
CA LEU A 10 18.74 -14.77 -6.18
C LEU A 10 19.98 -13.94 -6.52
N SER A 11 20.54 -14.16 -7.71
CA SER A 11 21.56 -13.30 -8.28
C SER A 11 20.91 -12.52 -9.42
N THR A 12 20.93 -11.20 -9.34
CA THR A 12 20.32 -10.29 -10.31
C THR A 12 21.27 -9.12 -10.54
N THR A 13 21.34 -8.64 -11.78
CA THR A 13 22.05 -7.41 -12.14
C THR A 13 21.09 -6.23 -12.02
N VAL A 14 21.56 -5.15 -11.43
CA VAL A 14 20.82 -3.88 -11.30
C VAL A 14 21.66 -2.75 -11.87
N SER A 15 21.04 -1.60 -12.16
CA SER A 15 21.80 -0.41 -12.55
C SER A 15 22.71 0.08 -11.40
N ASP A 16 23.77 0.81 -11.74
CA ASP A 16 24.67 1.40 -10.74
C ASP A 16 23.92 2.34 -9.78
N GLU A 17 22.99 3.13 -10.31
CA GLU A 17 22.12 4.01 -9.52
C GLU A 17 21.28 3.22 -8.50
N SER A 18 20.66 2.12 -8.93
CA SER A 18 19.87 1.26 -8.04
C SER A 18 20.76 0.66 -6.94
N TYR A 19 21.96 0.23 -7.31
CA TYR A 19 22.91 -0.31 -6.34
C TYR A 19 23.35 0.74 -5.32
N ARG A 20 23.68 1.95 -5.77
CA ARG A 20 24.00 3.10 -4.90
C ARG A 20 22.87 3.40 -3.93
N TYR A 21 21.63 3.45 -4.40
CA TYR A 21 20.47 3.67 -3.55
C TYR A 21 20.37 2.62 -2.43
N LEU A 22 20.48 1.33 -2.78
CA LEU A 22 20.43 0.25 -1.79
C LEU A 22 21.58 0.34 -0.79
N LEU A 23 22.78 0.69 -1.26
CA LEU A 23 23.96 0.87 -0.41
C LEU A 23 23.77 2.04 0.57
N GLU A 24 23.20 3.15 0.12
CA GLU A 24 22.90 4.31 0.95
C GLU A 24 21.92 3.95 2.08
N LYS A 25 20.89 3.14 1.79
CA LYS A 25 19.95 2.64 2.81
C LYS A 25 20.63 1.81 3.89
N VAL A 26 21.64 1.04 3.52
CA VAL A 26 22.45 0.30 4.50
C VAL A 26 23.33 1.24 5.30
N LYS A 27 24.04 2.18 4.64
CA LYS A 27 24.92 3.15 5.30
C LYS A 27 24.19 4.06 6.27
N SER A 28 22.96 4.45 5.96
CA SER A 28 22.14 5.32 6.81
C SER A 28 21.44 4.55 7.95
N GLY A 29 21.71 3.25 8.12
CA GLY A 29 21.04 2.40 9.12
C GLY A 29 19.57 2.13 8.84
N GLN A 30 19.05 2.49 7.66
CA GLN A 30 17.66 2.24 7.27
C GLN A 30 17.43 0.78 6.86
N ALA A 31 18.49 0.00 6.67
CA ALA A 31 18.44 -1.45 6.44
C ALA A 31 19.72 -2.10 6.99
N SER A 32 19.61 -3.33 7.49
CA SER A 32 20.76 -4.11 7.97
C SER A 32 21.57 -4.77 6.84
N SER A 33 20.97 -4.89 5.65
CA SER A 33 21.60 -5.52 4.48
C SER A 33 21.00 -5.02 3.17
N ILE A 34 21.70 -5.24 2.06
CA ILE A 34 21.20 -4.95 0.71
C ILE A 34 19.91 -5.73 0.43
N ALA A 35 19.83 -6.98 0.89
CA ALA A 35 18.64 -7.81 0.73
C ALA A 35 17.42 -7.21 1.44
N GLU A 36 17.61 -6.69 2.66
CA GLU A 36 16.53 -6.00 3.38
C GLU A 36 16.17 -4.66 2.74
N ALA A 37 17.17 -3.90 2.27
CA ALA A 37 16.92 -2.65 1.55
C ALA A 37 16.07 -2.89 0.29
N ALA A 38 16.37 -3.97 -0.45
CA ALA A 38 15.61 -4.37 -1.63
C ALA A 38 14.18 -4.81 -1.27
N ASP A 39 14.00 -5.59 -0.18
CA ASP A 39 12.66 -5.97 0.28
C ASP A 39 11.81 -4.76 0.67
N ARG A 40 12.41 -3.78 1.34
CA ARG A 40 11.73 -2.53 1.71
C ARG A 40 11.31 -1.72 0.48
N ALA A 41 12.19 -1.62 -0.51
CA ALA A 41 11.88 -0.95 -1.78
C ALA A 41 10.72 -1.64 -2.51
N LEU A 42 10.77 -2.96 -2.66
CA LEU A 42 9.69 -3.75 -3.28
C LEU A 42 8.38 -3.66 -2.49
N GLY A 43 8.46 -3.68 -1.16
CA GLY A 43 7.29 -3.51 -0.30
C GLY A 43 6.65 -2.12 -0.42
N ARG A 44 7.43 -1.09 -0.73
CA ARG A 44 6.89 0.24 -1.06
C ARG A 44 6.18 0.21 -2.40
N GLU A 45 6.81 -0.34 -3.43
CA GLU A 45 6.23 -0.41 -4.78
C GLU A 45 4.90 -1.17 -4.77
N ARG A 46 4.87 -2.36 -4.17
CA ARG A 46 3.63 -3.15 -4.04
C ARG A 46 2.51 -2.39 -3.33
N ARG A 47 2.82 -1.55 -2.35
CA ARG A 47 1.82 -0.72 -1.68
C ARG A 47 1.28 0.37 -2.58
N LEU A 48 2.12 0.96 -3.43
CA LEU A 48 1.68 1.93 -4.43
C LEU A 48 0.82 1.25 -5.50
N ASP A 49 1.27 0.12 -6.04
CA ASP A 49 0.50 -0.67 -7.01
C ASP A 49 -0.85 -1.09 -6.45
N ASN A 50 -0.89 -1.59 -5.21
CA ASN A 50 -2.15 -1.95 -4.56
C ASN A 50 -3.08 -0.74 -4.38
N ARG A 51 -2.55 0.43 -4.04
CA ARG A 51 -3.35 1.67 -3.93
C ARG A 51 -3.91 2.10 -5.27
N LEU A 52 -3.11 2.01 -6.34
CA LEU A 52 -3.56 2.30 -7.70
C LEU A 52 -4.62 1.31 -8.16
N GLY A 53 -4.46 0.03 -7.83
CA GLY A 53 -5.46 -1.02 -8.06
C GLY A 53 -6.77 -0.72 -7.35
N LEU A 54 -6.73 -0.45 -6.04
CA LEU A 54 -7.93 -0.07 -5.29
C LEU A 54 -8.62 1.16 -5.89
N ALA A 55 -7.88 2.21 -6.22
CA ALA A 55 -8.46 3.42 -6.81
C ALA A 55 -9.16 3.12 -8.14
N ARG A 56 -8.56 2.26 -8.97
CA ARG A 56 -9.15 1.82 -10.24
C ARG A 56 -10.41 0.98 -10.02
N ASP A 57 -10.37 0.05 -9.08
CA ASP A 57 -11.50 -0.84 -8.77
C ASP A 57 -12.67 -0.05 -8.17
N THR A 58 -12.40 0.91 -7.29
CA THR A 58 -13.39 1.84 -6.75
C THR A 58 -13.99 2.71 -7.85
N ALA A 59 -13.18 3.27 -8.76
CA ALA A 59 -13.70 4.03 -9.90
C ALA A 59 -14.60 3.16 -10.79
N ALA A 60 -14.17 1.94 -11.12
CA ALA A 60 -14.97 1.01 -11.91
C ALA A 60 -16.27 0.58 -11.21
N TYR A 61 -16.27 0.46 -9.89
CA TYR A 61 -17.47 0.16 -9.11
C TYR A 61 -18.51 1.29 -9.24
N PHE A 62 -18.11 2.54 -9.05
CA PHE A 62 -19.02 3.69 -9.17
C PHE A 62 -19.44 3.99 -10.62
N ASP A 63 -18.55 3.78 -11.59
CA ASP A 63 -18.86 3.97 -13.02
C ASP A 63 -19.93 2.99 -13.53
N ASN A 64 -19.99 1.78 -12.96
CA ASN A 64 -20.97 0.75 -13.33
C ASN A 64 -22.19 0.69 -12.40
N LEU A 65 -22.32 1.65 -11.48
CA LEU A 65 -23.38 1.63 -10.49
C LEU A 65 -24.70 2.17 -11.07
N ALA A 66 -25.79 1.42 -10.89
CA ALA A 66 -27.11 1.89 -11.30
C ALA A 66 -27.54 3.10 -10.45
N ALA A 67 -28.31 4.03 -11.06
CA ALA A 67 -28.71 5.29 -10.41
C ALA A 67 -29.42 5.09 -9.05
N THR A 68 -30.17 4.00 -8.88
CA THR A 68 -30.84 3.65 -7.62
C THR A 68 -29.84 3.26 -6.53
N THR A 69 -28.80 2.50 -6.89
CA THR A 69 -27.75 2.05 -5.97
C THR A 69 -26.80 3.19 -5.60
N MET A 70 -26.60 4.15 -6.50
CA MET A 70 -25.84 5.38 -6.22
C MET A 70 -26.53 6.27 -5.17
N ALA A 71 -27.87 6.31 -5.15
CA ALA A 71 -28.63 7.03 -4.12
C ALA A 71 -28.53 6.36 -2.74
N GLU A 72 -28.52 5.03 -2.69
CA GLU A 72 -28.32 4.26 -1.46
C GLU A 72 -26.90 4.45 -0.90
N GLU A 73 -25.87 4.39 -1.74
CA GLU A 73 -24.47 4.66 -1.35
C GLU A 73 -24.27 6.09 -0.82
N ASN A 74 -24.90 7.09 -1.46
CA ASN A 74 -24.88 8.46 -0.96
C ASN A 74 -25.57 8.59 0.41
N GLY A 75 -26.70 7.91 0.61
CA GLY A 75 -27.38 7.87 1.89
C GLY A 75 -26.52 7.21 2.98
N LEU A 76 -25.82 6.13 2.66
CA LEU A 76 -24.88 5.49 3.58
C LEU A 76 -23.69 6.40 3.93
N ALA A 77 -23.14 7.13 2.96
CA ALA A 77 -22.06 8.08 3.19
C ALA A 77 -22.49 9.26 4.08
N GLU A 78 -23.69 9.79 3.88
CA GLU A 78 -24.27 10.84 4.70
C GLU A 78 -24.50 10.36 6.15
N HIS A 79 -25.08 9.18 6.32
CA HIS A 79 -25.29 8.59 7.65
C HIS A 79 -23.97 8.30 8.38
N LEU A 80 -22.93 7.86 7.66
CA LEU A 80 -21.60 7.66 8.24
C LEU A 80 -20.96 9.00 8.64
N GLY A 81 -21.10 10.04 7.82
CA GLY A 81 -20.63 11.39 8.14
C GLY A 81 -21.29 11.94 9.41
N LEU A 82 -22.61 11.78 9.54
CA LEU A 82 -23.36 12.17 10.73
C LEU A 82 -22.96 11.35 11.97
N ALA A 83 -22.75 10.05 11.83
CA ALA A 83 -22.30 9.19 12.93
C ALA A 83 -20.87 9.51 13.40
N LEU A 84 -19.99 9.94 12.50
CA LEU A 84 -18.64 10.40 12.85
C LEU A 84 -18.64 11.78 13.51
N ASP A 85 -19.62 12.63 13.23
CA ASP A 85 -19.81 13.94 13.86
C ASP A 85 -20.48 13.81 15.24
N GLU A 86 -21.33 12.80 15.43
CA GLU A 86 -21.95 12.45 16.73
C GLU A 86 -20.98 11.69 17.66
N VAL A 87 -20.06 10.91 17.09
CA VAL A 87 -18.87 10.42 17.81
C VAL A 87 -17.85 11.56 17.87
N ASP A 88 -18.13 12.55 18.71
CA ASP A 88 -17.11 13.49 19.16
C ASP A 88 -15.98 12.65 19.79
N ILE A 89 -14.87 12.46 19.06
CA ILE A 89 -13.66 11.86 19.60
C ILE A 89 -13.01 12.94 20.47
N ASP A 90 -13.67 13.23 21.59
CA ASP A 90 -13.14 14.03 22.68
C ASP A 90 -12.01 13.24 23.36
N GLY A 91 -10.77 13.55 22.97
CA GLY A 91 -9.55 13.33 23.79
C GLY A 91 -8.74 12.08 23.52
#